data_AF-A0A364GQ47-F1
#
_entry.id   AF-A0A364GQ47-F1
#
_cell.length_a   1.000
_cell.length_b   1.000
_cell.length_c   1.000
_cell.angle_alpha   90.00
_cell.angle_beta   90.00
_cell.angle_gamma   90.00
#
_symmetry.space_group_name_H-M   'P 1'
#
loop_
_entity.id
_entity.type
_entity.pdbx_description
1 polymer ?
#
loop_
_entity_poly.entity_id
_entity_poly.type
_entity_poly.pdbx_seq_one_letter_code
_entity_poly.pdbx_strand_id
1 'polypeptide(L)'
;MKTPRFAPGLILACLTTLSACKPVPLSPAPAIMSNTCQTVKPCTLPRLAPRTNGELDGALTLVKAAWATCAATVDMIAACQAGAAAPDHGAHSHD
;
A
#
# COMPACT_ATOMS: atom_id res chain seq x y z
N MET A 1 -55.28 -49.33 -27.75
CA MET A 1 -54.55 -48.97 -26.53
C MET A 1 -53.10 -48.70 -26.91
N LYS A 2 -52.60 -47.46 -26.69
CA LYS A 2 -51.21 -47.08 -27.00
C LYS A 2 -50.49 -46.89 -25.69
N THR A 3 -49.54 -47.76 -25.36
CA THR A 3 -48.72 -47.62 -24.16
C THR A 3 -47.69 -46.51 -24.35
N PRO A 4 -47.54 -45.57 -23.40
CA PRO A 4 -46.47 -44.58 -23.45
C PRO A 4 -45.14 -45.26 -23.11
N ARG A 5 -44.09 -44.91 -23.86
CA ARG A 5 -42.73 -45.39 -23.61
C ARG A 5 -42.16 -44.65 -22.40
N PHE A 6 -41.80 -45.38 -21.35
CA PHE A 6 -41.11 -44.86 -20.17
C PHE A 6 -39.67 -44.49 -20.56
N ALA A 7 -39.29 -43.23 -20.37
CA ALA A 7 -37.94 -42.70 -20.66
C ALA A 7 -37.07 -42.36 -19.43
N PRO A 8 -37.15 -43.10 -18.29
CA PRO A 8 -36.40 -42.74 -17.09
C PRO A 8 -34.88 -42.94 -17.29
N GLY A 9 -34.48 -43.88 -18.15
CA GLY A 9 -33.07 -44.19 -18.41
C GLY A 9 -32.32 -43.05 -19.09
N LEU A 10 -32.99 -42.30 -19.98
CA LEU A 10 -32.37 -41.17 -20.68
C LEU A 10 -32.20 -39.98 -19.72
N ILE A 11 -33.18 -39.74 -18.84
CA ILE A 11 -33.08 -38.73 -17.78
C ILE A 11 -31.95 -39.07 -16.79
N LEU A 12 -31.81 -40.35 -16.40
CA LEU A 12 -30.73 -40.77 -15.50
C LEU A 12 -29.34 -40.62 -16.13
N ALA A 13 -29.21 -40.90 -17.44
CA ALA A 13 -27.98 -40.69 -18.20
C ALA A 13 -27.62 -39.20 -18.36
N CYS A 14 -28.61 -38.31 -18.43
CA CYS A 14 -28.38 -36.88 -18.43
C CYS A 14 -27.89 -36.36 -17.07
N LEU A 15 -28.32 -36.95 -15.95
CA LEU A 15 -27.95 -36.49 -14.61
C LEU A 15 -26.52 -36.88 -14.22
N THR A 16 -25.96 -37.97 -14.76
CA THR A 16 -24.58 -38.39 -14.47
C THR A 16 -23.52 -37.54 -15.16
N THR A 17 -23.86 -36.79 -16.21
CA THR A 17 -22.92 -35.90 -16.93
C THR A 17 -22.79 -34.51 -16.30
N LEU A 18 -23.64 -34.14 -15.32
CA LEU A 18 -23.54 -32.86 -14.61
C LEU A 18 -22.50 -32.86 -13.47
N SER A 19 -21.84 -33.99 -13.18
CA SER A 19 -20.82 -34.04 -12.13
C SER A 19 -19.48 -33.50 -12.61
N ALA A 20 -19.27 -32.19 -12.50
CA ALA A 20 -17.95 -31.61 -12.25
C ALA A 20 -18.01 -30.17 -11.73
N CYS A 21 -18.59 -29.93 -10.55
CA CYS A 21 -18.18 -28.76 -9.77
C CYS A 21 -16.80 -29.05 -9.19
N LYS A 22 -15.73 -28.75 -9.93
CA LYS A 22 -14.40 -28.67 -9.32
C LYS A 22 -14.38 -27.43 -8.42
N PRO A 23 -13.85 -27.52 -7.19
CA PRO A 23 -13.61 -26.32 -6.39
C PRO A 23 -12.76 -25.37 -7.23
N VAL A 24 -13.30 -24.17 -7.50
CA VAL A 24 -12.50 -23.12 -8.10
C VAL A 24 -11.40 -22.77 -7.08
N PRO A 25 -10.12 -22.64 -7.50
CA PRO A 25 -9.11 -22.07 -6.62
C PRO A 25 -9.62 -20.75 -6.08
N LEU A 26 -9.59 -20.58 -4.75
CA LEU A 26 -9.93 -19.30 -4.12
C LEU A 26 -9.09 -18.21 -4.78
N SER A 27 -9.75 -17.15 -5.24
CA SER A 27 -9.06 -16.00 -5.83
C SER A 27 -7.99 -15.51 -4.83
N PRO A 28 -6.75 -15.22 -5.28
CA PRO A 28 -5.74 -14.68 -4.39
C PRO A 28 -6.28 -13.45 -3.65
N ALA A 29 -5.96 -13.35 -2.36
CA ALA A 29 -6.32 -12.16 -1.58
C ALA A 29 -5.76 -10.91 -2.27
N PRO A 30 -6.52 -9.79 -2.29
CA PRO A 30 -6.01 -8.54 -2.82
C PRO A 30 -4.71 -8.17 -2.10
N ALA A 31 -3.67 -7.84 -2.87
CA ALA A 31 -2.46 -7.28 -2.29
C ALA A 31 -2.79 -5.89 -1.75
N ILE A 32 -2.83 -5.73 -0.43
CA ILE A 32 -2.97 -4.42 0.20
C ILE A 32 -1.62 -3.70 0.05
N MET A 33 -1.56 -2.77 -0.89
CA MET A 33 -0.42 -1.88 -1.06
C MET A 33 -0.49 -0.82 0.04
N SER A 34 0.32 -0.95 1.10
CA SER A 34 0.40 0.08 2.13
C SER A 34 1.20 1.27 1.59
N ASN A 35 0.55 2.40 1.38
CA ASN A 35 1.23 3.64 1.03
C ASN A 35 1.85 4.24 2.30
N THR A 36 3.00 3.71 2.70
CA THR A 36 3.70 4.18 3.90
C THR A 36 4.61 5.35 3.56
N CYS A 37 4.51 6.43 4.34
CA CYS A 37 5.46 7.52 4.29
C CYS A 37 6.80 7.09 4.87
N GLN A 38 7.88 7.70 4.38
CA GLN A 38 9.22 7.46 4.93
C GLN A 38 9.28 7.86 6.41
N THR A 39 10.08 7.14 7.20
CA THR A 39 10.37 7.54 8.58
C THR A 39 11.39 8.68 8.58
N VAL A 40 11.15 9.69 9.41
CA VAL A 40 12.11 10.79 9.63
C VAL A 40 13.42 10.22 10.17
N LYS A 41 14.52 10.51 9.49
CA LYS A 41 15.88 10.22 9.99
C LYS A 41 16.42 11.44 10.72
N PRO A 42 17.18 11.27 11.82
CA PRO A 42 17.85 12.37 12.48
C PRO A 42 18.76 13.13 11.51
N CYS A 43 18.72 14.46 11.57
CA CYS A 43 19.58 15.28 10.76
C CYS A 43 20.99 15.33 11.32
N THR A 44 21.98 15.17 10.43
CA THR A 44 23.39 15.27 10.78
C THR A 44 23.96 16.53 10.19
N LEU A 45 24.51 17.39 11.05
CA LEU A 45 25.27 18.55 10.59
C LEU A 45 26.74 18.18 10.36
N PRO A 46 27.42 18.82 9.40
CA PRO A 46 28.84 18.62 9.19
C PRO A 46 29.62 19.07 10.43
N ARG A 47 30.54 18.22 10.89
CA ARG A 47 31.47 18.59 11.95
C ARG A 47 32.55 19.49 11.34
N LEU A 48 32.65 20.72 11.85
CA LEU A 48 33.61 21.72 11.40
C LEU A 48 34.42 22.23 12.59
N ALA A 49 35.67 22.63 12.33
CA ALA A 49 36.58 23.16 13.34
C ALA A 49 37.31 24.41 12.79
N PRO A 50 36.58 25.50 12.52
CA PRO A 50 37.20 26.71 11.96
C PRO A 50 38.22 27.29 12.93
N ARG A 51 39.35 27.75 12.38
CA ARG A 51 40.46 28.38 13.12
C ARG A 51 40.58 29.87 12.84
N THR A 52 39.92 30.36 11.80
CA THR A 52 39.91 31.78 11.40
C THR A 52 38.47 32.28 11.26
N ASN A 53 38.29 33.60 11.29
CA ASN A 53 36.98 34.20 11.05
C ASN A 53 36.45 33.93 9.63
N GLY A 54 37.35 33.85 8.64
CA GLY A 54 36.96 33.47 7.27
C GLY A 54 36.47 32.03 7.19
N GLU A 55 37.17 31.11 7.86
CA GLU A 55 36.70 29.71 7.98
C GLU A 55 35.39 29.60 8.77
N LEU A 56 35.20 30.45 9.80
CA LEU A 56 33.97 30.49 10.57
C LEU A 56 32.77 30.95 9.72
N ASP A 57 32.95 31.96 8.88
CA ASP A 57 31.91 32.44 7.96
C ASP A 57 31.53 31.38 6.91
N GLY A 58 32.54 30.73 6.32
CA GLY A 58 32.33 29.59 5.43
C GLY A 58 31.62 28.43 6.15
N ALA A 59 32.03 28.11 7.37
CA ALA A 59 31.41 27.08 8.19
C ALA A 59 29.95 27.39 8.52
N LEU A 60 29.64 28.65 8.83
CA LEU A 60 28.28 29.11 9.08
C LEU A 60 27.40 28.95 7.84
N THR A 61 27.92 29.31 6.67
CA THR A 61 27.22 29.12 5.40
C THR A 61 26.94 27.64 5.13
N LEU A 62 27.92 26.76 5.35
CA LEU A 62 27.77 25.31 5.16
C LEU A 62 26.72 24.72 6.11
N VAL A 63 26.77 25.07 7.40
CA VAL A 63 25.83 24.57 8.40
C VAL A 63 24.40 25.04 8.11
N LYS A 64 24.21 26.30 7.70
CA LYS A 64 22.89 26.81 7.28
C LYS A 64 22.33 26.03 6.10
N ALA A 65 23.15 25.75 5.10
CA ALA A 65 22.74 24.96 3.94
C ALA A 65 22.36 23.52 4.34
N ALA A 66 23.17 22.87 5.18
CA ALA A 66 22.88 21.53 5.68
C ALA A 66 21.55 21.48 6.48
N TRP A 67 21.29 22.52 7.28
CA TRP A 67 20.03 22.65 8.01
C TRP A 67 18.82 22.83 7.09
N ALA A 68 18.95 23.67 6.05
CA ALA A 68 17.88 23.88 5.08
C ALA A 68 17.50 22.59 4.34
N THR A 69 18.50 21.80 3.92
CA THR A 69 18.28 20.50 3.28
C THR A 69 17.58 19.50 4.21
N CYS A 70 18.00 19.45 5.47
CA CYS A 70 17.34 18.65 6.50
C CYS A 70 15.87 19.04 6.66
N ALA A 71 15.60 20.34 6.85
CA ALA A 71 14.24 20.85 7.04
C ALA A 71 13.34 20.49 5.86
N ALA A 72 13.81 20.69 4.62
CA ALA A 72 13.05 20.33 3.42
C ALA A 72 12.68 18.83 3.38
N THR A 73 13.58 17.95 3.83
CA THR A 73 13.30 16.50 3.91
C THR A 73 12.24 16.19 4.96
N VAL A 74 12.35 16.81 6.14
CA VAL A 74 11.37 16.65 7.22
C VAL A 74 10.00 17.15 6.78
N ASP A 75 9.92 18.32 6.15
CA ASP A 75 8.68 18.91 5.65
C ASP A 75 8.01 18.02 4.61
N MET A 76 8.78 17.45 3.68
CA MET A 76 8.28 16.49 2.69
C MET A 76 7.68 15.25 3.38
N ILE A 77 8.36 14.70 4.39
CA ILE A 77 7.86 13.54 5.13
C ILE A 77 6.58 13.90 5.90
N ALA A 78 6.55 15.06 6.56
CA ALA A 78 5.40 15.55 7.27
C ALA A 78 4.19 15.76 6.33
N ALA A 79 4.42 16.32 5.14
CA ALA A 79 3.38 16.50 4.13
C ALA A 79 2.80 15.15 3.66
N CYS A 80 3.66 14.15 3.44
CA CYS A 80 3.20 12.78 3.15
C CYS A 80 2.33 12.24 4.29
N GLN A 81 2.80 12.36 5.54
CA GLN A 81 2.09 11.83 6.70
C GLN A 81 0.73 12.52 6.91
N ALA A 82 0.66 13.82 6.69
CA ALA A 82 -0.59 14.58 6.73
C ALA A 82 -1.58 14.11 5.65
N GLY A 83 -1.11 13.78 4.44
CA GLY A 83 -1.94 13.20 3.39
C GLY A 83 -2.36 11.74 3.65
N ALA A 84 -1.53 10.97 4.36
CA ALA A 84 -1.81 9.58 4.74
C ALA A 84 -2.74 9.43 5.96
N ALA A 85 -2.90 10.48 6.77
CA ALA A 85 -3.73 10.48 7.98
C ALA A 85 -5.25 10.52 7.72
N ALA A 86 -5.70 10.37 6.47
CA ALA A 86 -7.09 10.05 6.15
C ALA A 86 -7.25 8.55 5.88
N PRO A 87 -7.41 7.70 6.92
CA PRO A 87 -8.03 6.43 6.69
C PRO A 87 -9.53 6.70 6.56
N ASP A 88 -10.03 6.72 5.32
CA ASP A 88 -11.43 6.44 5.05
C ASP A 88 -11.69 5.01 5.51
N HIS A 89 -11.94 4.85 6.82
CA HIS A 89 -12.65 3.69 7.32
C HIS A 89 -14.03 3.83 6.74
N GLY A 90 -14.22 3.22 5.57
CA GLY A 90 -15.51 3.07 4.94
C GLY A 90 -16.49 2.54 5.97
N ALA A 91 -17.21 3.47 6.59
CA ALA A 91 -18.40 3.21 7.36
C ALA A 91 -19.45 2.81 6.32
N HIS A 92 -19.40 1.55 5.90
CA HIS A 92 -20.57 0.87 5.37
C HIS A 92 -21.54 0.67 6.55
N SER A 93 -22.23 1.75 6.92
CA SER A 93 -23.59 1.65 7.41
C SER A 93 -24.48 1.84 6.20
N HIS A 94 -25.33 0.86 5.90
CA HIS A 94 -26.72 1.06 5.46
C HIS A 94 -27.36 -0.32 5.25
N ASP A 95 -28.21 -0.68 6.23
CA ASP A 95 -29.52 -1.34 6.11
C ASP A 95 -29.66 -2.69 5.39
#